data_AF-A0AAQ4E2E0-F1
#
_entry.id   AF-A0AAQ4E2E0-F1
#
_cell.length_a   1.000
_cell.length_b   1.000
_cell.length_c   1.000
_cell.angle_alpha   90.00
_cell.angle_beta   90.00
_cell.angle_gamma   90.00
#
_symmetry.space_group_name_H-M   'P 1'
#
loop_
_entity.id
_entity.type
_entity.pdbx_description
1 polymer ?
#
loop_
_entity_poly.entity_id
_entity_poly.type
_entity_poly.pdbx_seq_one_letter_code
_entity_poly.pdbx_strand_id
1 'polypeptide(L)'
;MGHIGYSEPFDETTSDWRSYEERLKAYLSVNDVPVAKKVPAFLSLIGAKTYALLKSLTAPEAPSTREFDSLLKLLSDHLAPQSSVIAERAKFYKRSQRSGTITEEQVELVLREGSQPKFVKARSVPFALQGAVEAELVKIEKLGIITPVATSEYATPLVPVVKRDGSLRLCGDYKTTVNPCLQVDRYLG
;
A
#
# COMPACT_ATOMS: atom_id res chain seq x y z
N MET A 1 -4.15 -27.82 -36.53
CA MET A 1 -3.94 -27.26 -35.18
C MET A 1 -5.08 -26.29 -34.91
N GLY A 2 -5.82 -26.46 -33.82
CA GLY A 2 -6.97 -25.62 -33.50
C GLY A 2 -6.51 -24.22 -33.07
N HIS A 3 -7.07 -23.18 -33.67
CA HIS A 3 -6.86 -21.80 -33.24
C HIS A 3 -7.59 -21.56 -31.92
N ILE A 4 -6.88 -21.14 -30.88
CA ILE A 4 -7.52 -20.72 -29.63
C ILE A 4 -8.17 -19.35 -29.88
N GLY A 5 -9.43 -19.25 -29.45
CA GLY A 5 -10.33 -18.11 -29.70
C GLY A 5 -9.89 -16.77 -29.09
N TYR A 6 -10.76 -15.78 -29.29
CA TYR A 6 -10.65 -14.37 -28.95
C TYR A 6 -9.84 -14.04 -27.67
N SER A 7 -8.89 -13.11 -27.80
CA SER A 7 -8.21 -12.48 -26.66
C SER A 7 -8.81 -11.08 -26.46
N GLU A 8 -9.27 -10.80 -25.24
CA GLU A 8 -9.85 -9.49 -24.92
C GLU A 8 -8.78 -8.39 -25.02
N PRO A 9 -9.13 -7.21 -25.57
CA PRO A 9 -8.26 -6.05 -25.54
C PRO A 9 -7.86 -5.61 -24.13
N PHE A 10 -6.76 -4.88 -24.03
CA PHE A 10 -6.34 -4.31 -22.75
C PHE A 10 -7.36 -3.28 -22.28
N ASP A 11 -7.83 -3.46 -21.04
CA ASP A 11 -8.70 -2.53 -20.33
C ASP A 11 -8.16 -2.34 -18.91
N GLU A 12 -7.78 -1.10 -18.60
CA GLU A 12 -7.22 -0.69 -17.30
C GLU A 12 -8.22 -0.81 -16.14
N THR A 13 -9.51 -0.96 -16.42
CA THR A 13 -10.56 -1.12 -15.41
C THR A 13 -10.74 -2.57 -14.97
N THR A 14 -10.32 -3.53 -15.80
CA THR A 14 -10.53 -4.97 -15.56
C THR A 14 -9.25 -5.72 -15.23
N SER A 15 -8.08 -5.23 -15.65
CA SER A 15 -6.79 -5.88 -15.39
C SER A 15 -5.62 -4.89 -15.38
N ASP A 16 -4.53 -5.25 -14.70
CA ASP A 16 -3.27 -4.54 -14.79
C ASP A 16 -2.47 -4.93 -16.04
N TRP A 17 -1.56 -4.05 -16.47
CA TRP A 17 -0.79 -4.26 -17.70
C TRP A 17 0.07 -5.53 -17.68
N ARG A 18 0.62 -5.93 -16.52
CA ARG A 18 1.51 -7.12 -16.45
C ARG A 18 0.70 -8.39 -16.70
N SER A 19 -0.47 -8.49 -16.08
CA SER A 19 -1.42 -9.59 -16.32
C SER A 19 -1.85 -9.69 -17.79
N TYR A 20 -2.09 -8.54 -18.44
CA TYR A 20 -2.41 -8.51 -19.86
C TYR A 20 -1.23 -8.94 -20.75
N GLU A 21 -0.02 -8.46 -20.46
CA GLU A 21 1.20 -8.80 -21.21
C GLU A 21 1.47 -10.32 -21.17
N GLU A 22 1.31 -10.95 -20.01
CA GLU A 22 1.45 -12.40 -19.84
C GLU A 22 0.42 -13.17 -20.69
N ARG A 23 -0.86 -12.77 -20.62
CA ARG A 23 -1.93 -13.36 -21.44
C ARG A 23 -1.65 -13.23 -22.94
N LEU A 24 -1.19 -12.06 -23.38
CA LEU A 24 -0.86 -11.81 -24.78
C LEU A 24 0.29 -12.70 -25.24
N LYS A 25 1.37 -12.81 -24.45
CA LYS A 25 2.51 -13.67 -24.77
C LYS A 25 2.10 -15.14 -24.85
N ALA A 26 1.27 -15.60 -23.90
CA ALA A 26 0.70 -16.95 -23.93
C ALA A 26 -0.17 -17.16 -25.19
N TYR A 27 -1.02 -16.20 -25.53
CA TYR A 27 -1.86 -16.27 -26.72
C TYR A 27 -1.06 -16.38 -28.02
N LEU A 28 -0.03 -15.54 -28.18
CA LEU A 28 0.85 -15.57 -29.35
C LEU A 28 1.65 -16.88 -29.43
N SER A 29 2.05 -17.43 -28.28
CA SER A 29 2.78 -18.70 -28.20
C SER A 29 1.90 -19.88 -28.57
N VAL A 30 0.68 -19.97 -28.02
CA VAL A 30 -0.20 -21.12 -28.26
C VAL A 30 -0.74 -21.14 -29.70
N ASN A 31 -0.85 -19.98 -30.34
CA ASN A 31 -1.23 -19.89 -31.75
C ASN A 31 -0.03 -19.98 -32.73
N ASP A 32 1.16 -20.32 -32.23
CA ASP A 32 2.40 -20.46 -33.02
C ASP A 32 2.64 -19.26 -33.95
N VAL A 33 2.39 -18.04 -33.46
CA VAL A 33 2.43 -16.83 -34.28
C VAL A 33 3.87 -16.54 -34.72
N PRO A 34 4.16 -16.52 -36.04
CA PRO A 34 5.49 -16.22 -36.55
C PRO A 34 5.97 -14.83 -36.10
N VAL A 35 7.28 -14.67 -35.87
CA VAL A 35 7.88 -13.41 -35.41
C VAL A 35 7.46 -12.21 -36.26
N ALA A 36 7.46 -12.36 -37.58
CA ALA A 36 7.04 -11.32 -38.53
C ALA A 36 5.56 -10.88 -38.37
N LYS A 37 4.72 -11.72 -37.77
CA LYS A 37 3.29 -11.45 -37.54
C LYS A 37 2.97 -11.00 -36.10
N LYS A 38 3.93 -11.04 -35.17
CA LYS A 38 3.70 -10.64 -33.77
C LYS A 38 3.30 -9.18 -33.64
N VAL A 39 3.96 -8.26 -34.37
CA VAL A 39 3.62 -6.83 -34.36
C VAL A 39 2.21 -6.58 -34.92
N PRO A 40 1.85 -7.04 -36.15
CA PRO A 40 0.49 -6.91 -36.65
C PRO A 40 -0.57 -7.52 -35.72
N ALA A 41 -0.32 -8.71 -35.17
CA ALA A 41 -1.24 -9.36 -34.22
C ALA A 41 -1.42 -8.51 -32.96
N PHE A 42 -0.31 -8.03 -32.38
CA PHE A 42 -0.33 -7.16 -31.21
C PHE A 42 -1.16 -5.90 -31.43
N LEU A 43 -0.91 -5.16 -32.52
CA LEU A 43 -1.64 -3.92 -32.81
C LEU A 43 -3.15 -4.15 -32.99
N SER A 44 -3.54 -5.34 -33.46
CA SER A 44 -4.96 -5.72 -33.55
C SER A 44 -5.60 -6.08 -32.20
N LEU A 45 -4.81 -6.65 -31.28
CA LEU A 45 -5.28 -7.19 -30.00
C LEU A 45 -5.28 -6.18 -28.85
N ILE A 46 -4.45 -5.13 -28.87
CA ILE A 46 -4.31 -4.20 -27.73
C ILE A 46 -5.49 -3.26 -27.49
N GLY A 47 -6.40 -3.15 -28.47
CA GLY A 47 -7.55 -2.26 -28.40
C GLY A 47 -7.25 -0.81 -28.79
N ALA A 48 -8.30 -0.08 -29.14
CA ALA A 48 -8.19 1.25 -29.73
C ALA A 48 -7.54 2.30 -28.80
N LYS A 49 -7.89 2.29 -27.50
CA LYS A 49 -7.35 3.23 -26.51
C LYS A 49 -5.85 3.05 -26.31
N THR A 50 -5.42 1.80 -26.10
CA THR A 50 -4.01 1.44 -25.93
C THR A 50 -3.20 1.68 -27.20
N TYR A 51 -3.79 1.41 -28.38
CA TYR A 51 -3.16 1.73 -29.66
C TYR A 51 -2.97 3.25 -29.85
N ALA A 52 -3.94 4.07 -29.47
CA ALA A 52 -3.82 5.53 -29.52
C ALA A 52 -2.68 6.03 -28.63
N LEU A 53 -2.54 5.47 -27.42
CA LEU A 53 -1.41 5.74 -26.53
C LEU A 53 -0.08 5.31 -27.18
N LEU A 54 -0.01 4.08 -27.70
CA LEU A 54 1.19 3.57 -28.36
C LEU A 54 1.62 4.46 -29.54
N LYS A 55 0.66 4.95 -30.33
CA LYS A 55 0.90 5.89 -31.43
C LYS A 55 1.49 7.22 -30.94
N SER A 56 1.02 7.71 -29.80
CA SER A 56 1.59 8.90 -29.15
C SER A 56 3.04 8.65 -28.70
N LEU A 57 3.31 7.49 -28.10
CA LEU A 57 4.63 7.11 -27.59
C LEU A 57 5.67 6.78 -28.68
N THR A 58 5.23 6.48 -29.90
CA THR A 58 6.11 6.09 -31.02
C THR A 58 6.35 7.19 -32.04
N ALA A 59 5.65 8.34 -31.90
CA ALA A 59 5.84 9.49 -32.78
C ALA A 59 7.33 9.95 -32.81
N PRO A 60 7.89 10.30 -33.99
CA PRO A 60 7.21 10.47 -35.30
C PRO A 60 7.04 9.18 -36.12
N GLU A 61 7.50 8.02 -35.63
CA GLU A 61 7.48 6.75 -36.35
C GLU A 61 6.14 6.00 -36.15
N ALA A 62 5.86 5.05 -37.04
CA ALA A 62 4.67 4.22 -36.90
C ALA A 62 4.93 3.06 -35.92
N PRO A 63 3.96 2.67 -35.08
CA PRO A 63 4.09 1.48 -34.22
C PRO A 63 4.45 0.21 -35.00
N SER A 64 4.00 0.08 -36.26
CA SER A 64 4.23 -1.08 -37.11
C SER A 64 5.68 -1.24 -37.60
N THR A 65 6.50 -0.19 -37.52
CA THR A 65 7.90 -0.23 -37.98
C THR A 65 8.87 -0.60 -36.87
N ARG A 66 8.40 -0.78 -35.64
CA ARG A 66 9.22 -1.14 -34.47
C ARG A 66 9.13 -2.62 -34.13
N GLU A 67 10.12 -3.08 -33.38
CA GLU A 67 10.15 -4.45 -32.86
C GLU A 67 9.11 -4.68 -31.76
N PHE A 68 8.56 -5.88 -31.71
CA PHE A 68 7.52 -6.27 -30.76
C PHE A 68 7.93 -6.03 -29.30
N ASP A 69 9.15 -6.43 -28.92
CA ASP A 69 9.64 -6.27 -27.55
C ASP A 69 9.84 -4.79 -27.17
N SER A 70 10.22 -3.94 -28.12
CA SER A 70 10.32 -2.50 -27.90
C SER A 70 8.95 -1.87 -27.65
N LEU A 71 7.90 -2.32 -28.34
CA LEU A 71 6.54 -1.82 -28.14
C LEU A 71 5.98 -2.23 -26.77
N LEU A 72 6.21 -3.48 -26.36
CA LEU A 72 5.85 -3.95 -25.03
C LEU A 72 6.56 -3.15 -23.94
N LYS A 73 7.87 -2.90 -24.11
CA LYS A 73 8.65 -2.10 -23.15
C LYS A 73 8.09 -0.69 -22.99
N LEU A 74 7.78 0.00 -24.09
CA LEU A 74 7.23 1.37 -24.04
C LEU A 74 5.91 1.44 -23.27
N LEU A 75 5.02 0.47 -23.49
CA LEU A 75 3.75 0.40 -22.78
C LEU A 75 3.94 -0.02 -21.33
N SER A 76 4.86 -0.94 -21.04
CA SER A 76 5.19 -1.35 -19.67
C SER A 76 5.74 -0.18 -18.85
N ASP A 77 6.65 0.61 -19.42
CA ASP A 77 7.22 1.80 -18.78
C ASP A 77 6.14 2.87 -18.47
N HIS A 78 5.09 2.96 -19.30
CA HIS A 78 4.02 3.95 -19.12
C HIS A 78 2.84 3.44 -18.26
N LEU A 79 2.43 2.18 -18.43
CA LEU A 79 1.23 1.60 -17.81
C LEU A 79 1.54 0.78 -16.55
N ALA A 80 2.76 0.29 -16.41
CA ALA A 80 3.25 -0.39 -15.21
C ALA A 80 4.60 0.17 -14.75
N PRO A 81 4.72 1.51 -14.56
CA PRO A 81 5.98 2.11 -14.13
C PRO A 81 6.44 1.44 -12.85
N GLN A 82 7.73 1.09 -12.78
CA GLN A 82 8.29 0.58 -11.53
C GLN A 82 8.05 1.62 -10.45
N SER A 83 7.25 1.26 -9.46
CA SER A 83 6.96 2.16 -8.36
C SER A 83 8.26 2.41 -7.62
N SER A 84 8.77 3.65 -7.71
CA SER A 84 9.93 4.03 -6.92
C SER A 84 9.57 3.84 -5.45
N VAL A 85 10.48 3.25 -4.67
CA VAL A 85 10.36 3.19 -3.21
C VAL A 85 10.06 4.58 -2.62
N ILE A 86 10.57 5.64 -3.23
CA ILE A 86 10.29 7.04 -2.82
C ILE A 86 8.84 7.41 -3.10
N ALA A 87 8.29 7.03 -4.26
CA ALA A 87 6.90 7.29 -4.61
C ALA A 87 5.92 6.50 -3.71
N GLU A 88 6.21 5.23 -3.43
CA GLU A 88 5.40 4.42 -2.51
C GLU A 88 5.51 4.90 -1.06
N ARG A 89 6.71 5.28 -0.60
CA ARG A 89 6.88 5.93 0.71
C ARG A 89 6.10 7.24 0.77
N ALA A 90 6.17 8.07 -0.27
CA ALA A 90 5.41 9.32 -0.33
C ALA A 90 3.89 9.07 -0.32
N LYS A 91 3.40 8.03 -1.02
CA LYS A 91 1.99 7.60 -0.94
C LYS A 91 1.64 7.13 0.47
N PHE A 92 2.48 6.29 1.08
CA PHE A 92 2.29 5.77 2.44
C PHE A 92 2.22 6.91 3.48
N TYR A 93 3.18 7.84 3.45
CA TYR A 93 3.20 8.99 4.36
C TYR A 93 2.08 10.01 4.10
N LYS A 94 1.41 9.94 2.95
CA LYS A 94 0.21 10.72 2.63
C LYS A 94 -1.10 10.01 3.01
N ARG A 95 -1.06 8.74 3.45
CA ARG A 95 -2.27 8.03 3.88
C ARG A 95 -2.77 8.63 5.19
N SER A 96 -4.05 8.98 5.23
CA SER A 96 -4.75 9.30 6.46
C SER A 96 -5.30 8.01 7.05
N GLN A 97 -4.91 7.70 8.29
CA GLN A 97 -5.49 6.59 9.04
C GLN A 97 -7.00 6.83 9.19
N ARG A 98 -7.81 5.89 8.71
CA ARG A 98 -9.25 5.85 8.96
C ARG A 98 -9.53 4.97 10.17
N SER A 99 -10.63 5.22 10.87
CA SER A 99 -11.10 4.30 11.92
C SER A 99 -11.45 2.96 11.29
N GLY A 100 -10.97 1.87 11.88
CA GLY A 100 -11.21 0.51 11.43
C GLY A 100 -10.37 -0.48 12.22
N THR A 101 -10.80 -1.74 12.22
CA THR A 101 -10.14 -2.85 12.91
C THR A 101 -9.78 -3.92 11.90
N ILE A 102 -8.54 -4.40 11.93
CA ILE A 102 -8.14 -5.60 11.20
C ILE A 102 -8.60 -6.78 12.05
N THR A 103 -9.55 -7.57 11.55
CA THR A 103 -10.17 -8.67 12.32
C THR A 103 -9.54 -10.03 12.05
N GLU A 104 -8.80 -10.18 10.95
CA GLU A 104 -8.28 -11.46 10.48
C GLU A 104 -6.86 -11.76 10.98
N GLU A 105 -6.15 -10.74 11.47
CA GLU A 105 -4.76 -10.87 11.91
C GLU A 105 -4.55 -10.24 13.29
N GLN A 106 -3.74 -10.90 14.11
CA GLN A 106 -3.25 -10.37 15.37
C GLN A 106 -1.75 -10.08 15.26
N VAL A 107 -1.32 -8.96 15.84
CA VAL A 107 0.09 -8.57 15.87
C VAL A 107 0.65 -8.89 17.25
N GLU A 108 1.72 -9.66 17.30
CA GLU A 108 2.47 -9.92 18.53
C GLU A 108 3.67 -8.97 18.62
N LEU A 109 3.89 -8.39 19.80
CA LEU A 109 5.05 -7.54 20.09
C LEU A 109 6.12 -8.35 20.80
N VAL A 110 7.20 -8.69 20.10
CA VAL A 110 8.31 -9.46 20.67
C VAL A 110 9.23 -8.54 21.48
N LEU A 111 9.44 -8.89 22.75
CA LEU A 111 10.38 -8.20 23.64
C LEU A 111 11.75 -8.87 23.61
N ARG A 112 12.82 -8.09 23.81
CA ARG A 112 14.19 -8.60 23.95
C ARG A 112 14.30 -9.48 25.19
N GLU A 113 15.14 -10.51 25.10
CA GLU A 113 15.42 -11.40 26.22
C GLU A 113 15.90 -10.62 27.45
N GLY A 114 15.38 -10.99 28.63
CA GLY A 114 15.68 -10.31 29.90
C GLY A 114 14.98 -8.95 30.11
N SER A 115 14.10 -8.52 29.21
CA SER A 115 13.30 -7.31 29.41
C SER A 115 12.38 -7.46 30.63
N GLN A 116 12.31 -6.41 31.46
CA GLN A 116 11.47 -6.35 32.65
C GLN A 116 10.27 -5.43 32.43
N PRO A 117 9.10 -5.72 33.04
CA PRO A 117 7.97 -4.81 33.03
C PRO A 117 8.32 -3.45 33.62
N LYS A 118 7.77 -2.38 33.03
CA LYS A 118 7.99 -1.02 33.49
C LYS A 118 6.67 -0.30 33.73
N PHE A 119 6.44 0.05 35.00
CA PHE A 119 5.31 0.85 35.44
C PHE A 119 5.73 2.29 35.68
N VAL A 120 5.23 3.21 34.86
CA VAL A 120 5.47 4.65 35.02
C VAL A 120 4.17 5.34 35.41
N LYS A 121 4.22 6.15 36.47
CA LYS A 121 3.06 6.91 36.96
C LYS A 121 2.54 7.89 35.91
N ALA A 122 1.24 8.13 35.92
CA ALA A 122 0.59 9.12 35.06
C ALA A 122 1.16 10.53 35.32
N ARG A 123 1.26 11.34 34.26
CA ARG A 123 1.64 12.76 34.36
C ARG A 123 0.44 13.58 34.83
N SER A 124 0.71 14.67 35.52
CA SER A 124 -0.33 15.63 35.88
C SER A 124 -0.92 16.26 34.62
N VAL A 125 -2.25 16.22 34.49
CA VAL A 125 -2.99 16.87 33.42
C VAL A 125 -3.48 18.22 33.93
N PRO A 126 -3.20 19.33 33.22
CA PRO A 126 -3.72 20.64 33.58
C PRO A 126 -5.24 20.61 33.77
N PHE A 127 -5.76 21.28 34.80
CA PHE A 127 -7.17 21.27 35.14
C PHE A 127 -8.08 21.57 33.94
N ALA A 128 -7.71 22.55 33.11
CA ALA A 128 -8.44 22.94 31.90
C ALA A 128 -8.60 21.81 30.87
N LEU A 129 -7.75 20.77 30.89
CA LEU A 129 -7.77 19.65 29.94
C LEU A 129 -8.40 18.38 30.53
N GLN A 130 -8.67 18.31 31.83
CA GLN A 130 -9.13 17.06 32.48
C GLN A 130 -10.44 16.55 31.89
N GLY A 131 -11.46 17.41 31.79
CA GLY A 131 -12.75 17.02 31.19
C GLY A 131 -12.65 16.60 29.72
N ALA A 132 -11.75 17.24 28.96
CA ALA A 132 -11.52 16.87 27.56
C ALA A 132 -10.79 15.51 27.44
N VAL A 133 -9.84 15.22 28.32
CA VAL A 133 -9.14 13.93 28.38
C VAL A 133 -10.12 12.81 28.72
N GLU A 134 -10.96 13.00 29.74
CA GLU A 134 -11.96 12.01 30.16
C GLU A 134 -12.97 11.72 29.04
N ALA A 135 -13.50 12.77 28.40
CA ALA A 135 -14.44 12.62 27.29
C ALA A 135 -13.81 11.84 26.11
N GLU A 136 -12.55 12.11 25.78
CA GLU A 136 -11.87 11.38 24.71
C GLU A 136 -11.57 9.92 25.10
N LEU A 137 -11.20 9.63 26.36
CA LEU A 137 -11.04 8.26 26.87
C LEU A 137 -12.33 7.44 26.73
N VAL A 138 -13.46 7.97 27.18
CA VAL A 138 -14.78 7.33 27.06
C VAL A 138 -15.14 7.07 25.60
N LYS A 139 -14.83 8.03 24.71
CA LYS A 139 -15.10 7.88 23.29
C LYS A 139 -14.26 6.76 22.66
N ILE A 140 -12.95 6.70 22.93
CA ILE A 140 -12.09 5.65 22.34
C ILE A 140 -12.36 4.27 22.94
N GLU A 141 -12.82 4.19 24.19
CA GLU A 141 -13.34 2.95 24.80
C GLU A 141 -14.62 2.47 24.09
N LYS A 142 -15.60 3.36 23.87
CA LYS A 142 -16.83 3.04 23.11
C LYS A 142 -16.57 2.61 21.67
N LEU A 143 -15.50 3.11 21.06
CA LEU A 143 -15.06 2.71 19.72
C LEU A 143 -14.32 1.35 19.72
N GLY A 144 -14.08 0.74 20.88
CA GLY A 144 -13.36 -0.52 21.00
C GLY A 144 -11.85 -0.41 20.76
N ILE A 145 -11.28 0.80 20.83
CA ILE A 145 -9.84 1.04 20.60
C ILE A 145 -9.03 0.69 21.85
N ILE A 146 -9.59 0.95 23.04
CA ILE A 146 -9.00 0.60 24.33
C ILE A 146 -10.02 -0.13 25.20
N THR A 147 -9.54 -0.79 26.25
CA THR A 147 -10.37 -1.46 27.23
C THR A 147 -9.78 -1.26 28.62
N PRO A 148 -10.60 -1.06 29.67
CA PRO A 148 -10.10 -0.98 31.04
C PRO A 148 -9.48 -2.32 31.46
N VAL A 149 -8.33 -2.24 32.13
CA VAL A 149 -7.68 -3.38 32.78
C VAL A 149 -7.62 -3.15 34.28
N ALA A 150 -7.93 -4.17 35.07
CA ALA A 150 -7.97 -4.04 36.53
C ALA A 150 -6.57 -3.82 37.13
N THR A 151 -5.56 -4.51 36.59
CA THR A 151 -4.16 -4.41 36.99
C THR A 151 -3.25 -4.62 35.79
N SER A 152 -2.04 -4.07 35.84
CA SER A 152 -1.01 -4.25 34.83
C SER A 152 0.37 -3.99 35.44
N GLU A 153 1.34 -4.83 35.12
CA GLU A 153 2.76 -4.62 35.46
C GLU A 153 3.42 -3.57 34.56
N TYR A 154 2.78 -3.26 33.42
CA TYR A 154 3.20 -2.24 32.47
C TYR A 154 2.29 -1.01 32.58
N ALA A 155 2.89 0.17 32.65
CA ALA A 155 2.14 1.42 32.56
C ALA A 155 2.98 2.50 31.88
N THR A 156 2.36 3.18 30.92
CA THR A 156 2.96 4.27 30.16
C THR A 156 2.15 5.55 30.41
N PRO A 157 2.78 6.70 30.70
CA PRO A 157 2.04 7.91 30.96
C PRO A 157 1.34 8.41 29.70
N LEU A 158 0.12 8.89 29.89
CA LEU A 158 -0.67 9.56 28.87
C LEU A 158 -0.10 10.94 28.55
N VAL A 159 -0.08 11.29 27.27
CA VAL A 159 0.35 12.57 26.72
C VAL A 159 -0.82 13.13 25.90
N PRO A 160 -1.60 14.06 26.48
CA PRO A 160 -2.62 14.80 25.74
C PRO A 160 -1.96 15.82 24.80
N VAL A 161 -2.36 15.82 23.53
CA VAL A 161 -1.89 16.76 22.51
C VAL A 161 -3.08 17.50 21.92
N VAL A 162 -3.12 18.82 22.08
CA VAL A 162 -4.13 19.66 21.44
C VAL A 162 -3.73 19.88 19.97
N LYS A 163 -4.60 19.50 19.04
CA LYS A 163 -4.40 19.72 17.61
C LYS A 163 -4.74 21.16 17.23
N ARG A 164 -4.36 21.56 16.00
CA ARG A 164 -4.67 22.89 15.44
C ARG A 164 -6.17 23.17 15.35
N ASP A 165 -7.00 22.14 15.15
CA ASP A 165 -8.45 22.24 15.09
C ASP A 165 -9.12 22.30 16.50
N GLY A 166 -8.33 22.34 17.57
CA GLY A 166 -8.80 22.34 18.96
C GLY A 166 -9.17 20.96 19.50
N SER A 167 -9.17 19.90 18.67
CA SER A 167 -9.45 18.54 19.13
C SER A 167 -8.27 17.96 19.92
N LEU A 168 -8.57 17.03 20.84
CA LEU A 168 -7.57 16.36 21.65
C LEU A 168 -7.11 15.05 21.00
N ARG A 169 -5.81 14.79 21.00
CA ARG A 169 -5.21 13.48 20.68
C ARG A 169 -4.53 12.92 21.90
N LEU A 170 -4.93 11.71 22.30
CA LEU A 170 -4.32 10.97 23.39
C LEU A 170 -3.21 10.06 22.86
N CYS A 171 -2.02 10.12 23.46
CA CYS A 171 -0.85 9.31 23.08
C CYS A 171 -0.17 8.72 24.31
N GLY A 172 0.39 7.52 24.22
CA GLY A 172 1.30 6.98 25.25
C GLY A 172 2.75 7.37 24.98
N ASP A 173 3.50 7.74 26.02
CA ASP A 173 4.97 7.96 25.93
C ASP A 173 5.77 6.65 25.96
N TYR A 174 5.60 5.84 24.91
CA TYR A 174 6.21 4.50 24.81
C TYR A 174 7.74 4.52 24.72
N LYS A 175 8.34 5.70 24.43
CA LYS A 175 9.79 5.89 24.38
C LYS A 175 10.44 5.54 25.72
N THR A 176 9.75 5.81 26.82
CA THR A 176 10.29 5.59 28.16
C THR A 176 9.95 4.21 28.73
N THR A 177 9.12 3.42 28.05
CA THR A 177 8.59 2.13 28.54
C THR A 177 8.87 0.99 27.58
N VAL A 178 7.96 0.67 26.65
CA VAL A 178 8.02 -0.54 25.83
C VAL A 178 9.02 -0.43 24.68
N ASN A 179 9.22 0.76 24.10
CA ASN A 179 10.06 0.91 22.90
C ASN A 179 11.52 0.42 23.06
N PRO A 180 12.22 0.68 24.19
CA PRO A 180 13.56 0.13 24.42
C PRO A 180 13.59 -1.40 24.57
N CYS A 181 12.48 -1.99 25.01
CA CYS A 181 12.33 -3.42 25.24
C CYS A 181 11.93 -4.18 23.97
N LEU A 182 11.40 -3.51 22.93
CA LEU A 182 11.00 -4.17 21.70
C LEU A 182 12.20 -4.71 20.91
N GLN A 183 12.04 -5.92 20.40
CA GLN A 183 12.85 -6.43 19.31
C GLN A 183 12.35 -5.79 18.01
N VAL A 184 13.24 -5.04 17.34
CA VAL A 184 12.87 -4.29 16.13
C VAL A 184 13.28 -5.11 14.92
N ASP A 185 12.30 -5.52 14.13
CA ASP A 185 12.55 -6.13 12.83
C ASP A 185 13.23 -5.12 11.90
N ARG A 186 14.45 -5.43 11.50
CA ARG A 186 15.17 -4.65 10.49
C ARG A 186 14.89 -5.27 9.14
N TYR A 187 13.92 -4.70 8.43
CA TYR A 187 13.77 -4.97 7.01
C TYR A 187 14.94 -4.28 6.27
N LEU A 188 15.90 -5.08 5.80
CA LEU A 188 16.91 -4.63 4.86
C LEU A 188 16.18 -4.29 3.55
N GLY A 189 16.12 -3.00 3.23
CA GLY A 189 15.58 -2.51 1.97
C GLY A 189 16.55 -2.66 0.81
#